data_AF-A0A2R6QR80-F1
#
_entry.id   AF-A0A2R6QR80-F1
#
_cell.length_a   1.000
_cell.length_b   1.000
_cell.length_c   1.000
_cell.angle_alpha   90.00
_cell.angle_beta   90.00
_cell.angle_gamma   90.00
#
_symmetry.space_group_name_H-M   'P 1'
#
loop_
_entity.id
_entity.type
_entity.pdbx_description
1 polymer ?
#
loop_
_entity_poly.entity_id
_entity_poly.type
_entity_poly.pdbx_seq_one_letter_code
_entity_poly.pdbx_strand_id
1 'polypeptide(L)'
;MLPGFDFNHWLIVMEFPKDPAPTREQMIDTYLNTLSTVLGSMEEAKKNMYAFSTTTYTGFQCTVSEETSEKFKGLPGVLWVLPDSYIDVKNKDYGGDKYINGEIIPCTYPTYQPKQRGQSKYESRRYERRRNGPPPMRKPRQEAPQSESASQ
;
A
#
# COMPACT_ATOMS: atom_id res chain seq x y z
N MET A 1 2.29 -3.20 -21.74
CA MET A 1 3.42 -3.39 -20.81
C MET A 1 3.72 -2.04 -20.18
N LEU A 2 3.84 -1.95 -18.86
CA LEU A 2 4.17 -0.68 -18.20
C LEU A 2 5.62 -0.29 -18.52
N PRO A 3 5.97 1.00 -18.60
CA PRO A 3 7.38 1.41 -18.77
C PRO A 3 8.24 0.90 -17.59
N GLY A 4 9.36 0.25 -17.90
CA GLY A 4 10.28 -0.33 -16.90
C GLY A 4 9.97 -1.77 -16.48
N PHE A 5 8.84 -2.30 -16.93
CA PHE A 5 8.45 -3.69 -16.75
C PHE A 5 9.15 -4.56 -17.80
N ASP A 6 10.32 -5.07 -17.45
CA ASP A 6 11.21 -5.81 -18.36
C ASP A 6 11.51 -7.25 -17.91
N PHE A 7 10.82 -7.73 -16.87
CA PHE A 7 11.01 -9.04 -16.22
C PHE A 7 12.43 -9.28 -15.67
N ASN A 8 13.27 -8.24 -15.62
CA ASN A 8 14.58 -8.29 -14.98
C ASN A 8 14.61 -7.49 -13.67
N HIS A 9 13.67 -6.57 -13.47
CA HIS A 9 13.53 -5.79 -12.25
C HIS A 9 12.37 -6.32 -11.41
N TRP A 10 12.64 -6.62 -10.15
CA TRP A 10 11.68 -7.25 -9.25
C TRP A 10 11.62 -6.51 -7.92
N LEU A 11 10.39 -6.26 -7.45
CA LEU A 11 10.07 -5.78 -6.12
C LEU A 11 9.69 -6.97 -5.23
N ILE A 12 10.46 -7.17 -4.16
CA ILE A 12 10.23 -8.19 -3.14
C ILE A 12 9.72 -7.49 -1.88
N VAL A 13 8.44 -7.69 -1.57
CA VAL A 13 7.81 -7.14 -0.36
C VAL A 13 7.92 -8.17 0.75
N MET A 14 8.40 -7.75 1.91
CA MET A 14 8.57 -8.59 3.08
C MET A 14 7.71 -8.14 4.25
N GLU A 15 7.26 -9.12 5.04
CA GLU A 15 6.58 -8.90 6.31
C GLU A 15 7.58 -9.04 7.47
N PHE A 16 7.46 -8.16 8.44
CA PHE A 16 8.27 -8.15 9.65
C PHE A 16 7.40 -8.28 10.90
N PRO A 17 7.94 -8.85 11.99
CA PRO A 17 7.27 -8.86 13.28
C PRO A 17 7.01 -7.42 13.75
N LYS A 18 5.92 -7.23 14.48
CA LYS A 18 5.51 -5.92 15.01
C LYS A 18 5.92 -5.72 16.48
N ASP A 19 6.23 -6.80 17.19
CA ASP A 19 6.50 -6.76 18.62
C ASP A 19 7.64 -7.75 19.01
N PRO A 20 8.89 -7.27 19.15
CA PRO A 20 9.36 -5.92 18.80
C PRO A 20 9.45 -5.75 17.28
N ALA A 21 9.14 -4.55 16.78
CA ALA A 21 9.39 -4.18 15.40
C ALA A 21 10.90 -4.06 15.14
N PRO A 22 11.42 -4.56 14.00
CA PRO A 22 12.83 -4.43 13.68
C PRO A 22 13.21 -2.97 13.37
N THR A 23 14.46 -2.65 13.64
CA THR A 23 15.08 -1.38 13.23
C THR A 23 15.27 -1.31 11.72
N ARG A 24 15.55 -0.11 11.21
CA ARG A 24 15.79 0.11 9.76
C ARG A 24 16.97 -0.71 9.27
N GLU A 25 18.06 -0.75 10.03
CA GLU A 25 19.27 -1.49 9.71
C GLU A 25 18.99 -3.00 9.67
N GLN A 26 18.25 -3.52 10.65
CA GLN A 26 17.85 -4.94 10.68
C GLN A 26 16.96 -5.33 9.49
N MET A 27 16.07 -4.44 9.04
CA MET A 27 15.27 -4.68 7.83
C MET A 27 16.17 -4.75 6.59
N ILE A 28 17.13 -3.84 6.45
CA ILE A 28 18.09 -3.82 5.33
C ILE A 28 18.94 -5.09 5.33
N ASP A 29 19.44 -5.50 6.50
CA ASP A 29 20.21 -6.74 6.64
C ASP A 29 19.36 -7.95 6.23
N THR A 30 18.07 -7.97 6.61
CA THR A 30 17.15 -9.04 6.21
C THR A 30 16.98 -9.08 4.69
N TYR A 31 16.80 -7.93 4.04
CA TYR A 31 16.69 -7.85 2.57
C TYR A 31 17.91 -8.45 1.87
N LEU A 32 19.11 -8.03 2.30
CA LEU A 32 20.37 -8.53 1.76
C LEU A 32 20.54 -10.03 2.03
N ASN A 33 20.19 -10.50 3.23
CA ASN A 33 20.27 -11.92 3.57
C ASN A 33 19.32 -12.78 2.71
N THR A 34 18.08 -12.33 2.52
CA THR A 34 17.11 -13.02 1.64
C THR A 34 17.60 -13.07 0.20
N LEU A 35 18.10 -11.95 -0.32
CA LEU A 35 18.67 -11.90 -1.67
C LEU A 35 19.92 -12.79 -1.81
N SER A 36 20.80 -12.80 -0.80
CA SER A 36 22.00 -13.64 -0.79
C SER A 36 21.69 -15.14 -0.72
N THR A 37 20.57 -15.53 -0.10
CA THR A 37 20.14 -16.93 -0.06
C THR A 37 19.74 -17.43 -1.44
N VAL A 38 19.16 -16.56 -2.27
CA VAL A 38 18.75 -16.90 -3.64
C VAL A 38 19.93 -16.84 -4.62
N LEU A 39 20.78 -15.82 -4.50
CA LEU A 39 21.93 -15.63 -5.39
C LEU A 39 23.14 -16.49 -5.00
N GLY A 40 23.24 -16.90 -3.74
CA GLY A 40 24.33 -17.71 -3.21
C GLY A 40 25.46 -16.90 -2.57
N SER A 41 25.47 -15.57 -2.70
CA SER A 41 26.49 -14.72 -2.09
C SER A 41 25.98 -13.34 -1.65
N MET A 42 26.59 -12.81 -0.58
CA MET A 42 26.31 -11.46 -0.07
C MET A 42 26.83 -10.37 -1.01
N GLU A 43 27.94 -10.62 -1.70
CA GLU A 43 28.53 -9.69 -2.66
C GLU A 43 27.61 -9.48 -3.86
N GLU A 44 27.05 -10.55 -4.41
CA GLU A 44 26.05 -10.45 -5.49
C GLU A 44 24.75 -9.81 -4.99
N ALA A 45 24.33 -10.10 -3.77
CA ALA A 45 23.15 -9.46 -3.20
C ALA A 45 23.30 -7.93 -3.15
N LYS A 46 24.44 -7.44 -2.65
CA LYS A 46 24.72 -6.00 -2.58
C LYS A 46 24.80 -5.35 -3.96
N LYS A 47 25.30 -6.07 -4.96
CA LYS A 47 25.42 -5.58 -6.34
C LYS A 47 24.08 -5.53 -7.07
N ASN A 48 23.20 -6.50 -6.82
CA ASN A 48 21.94 -6.64 -7.54
C ASN A 48 20.78 -5.89 -6.88
N MET A 49 20.84 -5.59 -5.59
CA MET A 49 19.87 -4.71 -4.93
C MET A 49 20.15 -3.26 -5.32
N TYR A 50 19.19 -2.58 -5.96
CA TYR A 50 19.37 -1.21 -6.44
C TYR A 50 18.53 -0.18 -5.67
N ALA A 51 17.45 -0.62 -5.02
CA ALA A 51 16.61 0.24 -4.20
C ALA A 51 15.85 -0.57 -3.15
N PHE A 52 15.34 0.10 -2.11
CA PHE A 52 14.49 -0.51 -1.09
C PHE A 52 13.62 0.54 -0.38
N SER A 53 12.69 0.10 0.45
CA SER A 53 12.00 0.97 1.39
C SER A 53 11.76 0.25 2.71
N THR A 54 11.79 1.02 3.79
CA THR A 54 11.41 0.58 5.15
C THR A 54 10.29 1.42 5.73
N THR A 55 9.61 2.22 4.90
CA THR A 55 8.62 3.22 5.33
C THR A 55 7.36 3.15 4.47
N THR A 56 7.44 3.60 3.21
CA THR A 56 6.30 3.59 2.26
C THR A 56 5.81 2.17 2.00
N TYR A 57 6.76 1.25 1.90
CA TYR A 57 6.56 -0.19 1.90
C TYR A 57 7.75 -0.83 2.61
N THR A 58 7.63 -2.09 3.00
CA THR A 58 8.73 -2.88 3.59
C THR A 58 9.20 -3.91 2.56
N GLY A 59 10.28 -3.62 1.87
CA GLY A 59 10.76 -4.49 0.80
C GLY A 59 11.95 -3.91 0.06
N PHE A 60 12.48 -4.70 -0.88
CA PHE A 60 13.63 -4.33 -1.68
C PHE A 60 13.40 -4.62 -3.16
N GLN A 61 14.18 -3.92 -3.98
CA GLN A 61 14.12 -3.96 -5.43
C GLN A 61 15.47 -4.47 -5.95
N CYS A 62 15.45 -5.49 -6.81
CA CYS A 62 16.66 -6.13 -7.30
C CYS A 62 16.57 -6.49 -8.79
N THR A 63 17.74 -6.62 -9.42
CA THR A 63 17.87 -7.04 -10.81
C THR A 63 18.21 -8.53 -10.89
N VAL A 64 17.25 -9.36 -11.26
CA VAL A 64 17.38 -10.82 -11.39
C VAL A 64 16.48 -11.35 -12.51
N SER A 65 16.78 -12.54 -13.04
CA SER A 65 15.91 -13.18 -14.03
C SER A 65 14.56 -13.61 -13.41
N GLU A 66 13.53 -13.73 -14.23
CA GLU A 66 12.21 -14.25 -13.82
C GLU A 66 12.32 -15.61 -13.10
N GLU A 67 13.11 -16.54 -13.64
CA GLU A 67 13.36 -17.85 -13.01
C GLU A 67 13.94 -17.72 -11.59
N THR A 68 14.83 -16.75 -11.38
CA THR A 68 15.42 -16.48 -10.08
C THR A 68 14.40 -15.81 -9.14
N SER A 69 13.55 -14.95 -9.68
CA SER A 69 12.50 -14.27 -8.91
C SER A 69 11.50 -15.26 -8.29
N GLU A 70 11.19 -16.35 -9.00
CA GLU A 70 10.29 -17.40 -8.51
C GLU A 70 10.82 -18.07 -7.25
N LYS A 71 12.15 -18.14 -7.07
CA LYS A 71 12.78 -18.75 -5.89
C LYS A 71 12.54 -17.97 -4.60
N PHE A 72 12.14 -16.70 -4.67
CA PHE A 72 11.76 -15.93 -3.48
C PHE A 72 10.40 -16.38 -2.93
N LYS A 73 9.53 -16.96 -3.77
CA LYS A 73 8.20 -17.38 -3.32
C LYS A 73 8.32 -18.52 -2.33
N GLY A 74 7.73 -18.35 -1.15
CA GLY A 74 7.77 -19.33 -0.07
C GLY A 74 8.97 -19.20 0.88
N LEU A 75 9.90 -18.28 0.63
CA LEU A 75 10.91 -17.93 1.63
C LEU A 75 10.26 -17.26 2.85
N PRO A 76 10.79 -17.50 4.07
CA PRO A 76 10.24 -16.92 5.28
C PRO A 76 10.27 -15.39 5.22
N GLY A 77 9.13 -14.77 5.50
CA GLY A 77 8.96 -13.32 5.49
C GLY A 77 8.71 -12.71 4.11
N VAL A 78 8.83 -13.44 3.00
CA VAL A 78 8.46 -12.91 1.67
C VAL A 78 6.95 -12.96 1.50
N LEU A 79 6.34 -11.79 1.28
CA LEU A 79 4.90 -11.62 1.12
C LEU A 79 4.50 -11.53 -0.36
N TRP A 80 5.20 -10.72 -1.14
CA TRP A 80 4.93 -10.54 -2.57
C TRP A 80 6.21 -10.51 -3.38
N VAL A 81 6.17 -11.13 -4.56
CA VAL A 81 7.19 -11.05 -5.61
C VAL A 81 6.52 -10.45 -6.82
N LEU A 82 6.83 -9.20 -7.12
CA LEU A 82 6.17 -8.45 -8.18
C LEU A 82 7.22 -7.93 -9.17
N PRO A 83 6.94 -7.97 -10.48
CA PRO A 83 7.75 -7.24 -11.45
C PRO A 83 7.69 -5.74 -11.15
N ASP A 84 8.85 -5.10 -11.17
CA ASP A 84 8.97 -3.68 -10.83
C ASP A 84 8.61 -2.77 -12.02
N SER A 85 8.34 -1.50 -11.74
CA SER A 85 8.00 -0.51 -12.75
C SER A 85 8.43 0.89 -12.34
N TYR A 86 8.62 1.78 -13.31
CA TYR A 86 9.03 3.15 -13.00
C TYR A 86 7.93 3.91 -12.25
N ILE A 87 8.28 4.52 -11.12
CA ILE A 87 7.45 5.55 -10.49
C ILE A 87 7.50 6.85 -11.30
N ASP A 88 8.65 7.12 -11.92
CA ASP A 88 8.86 8.26 -12.82
C ASP A 88 9.36 7.76 -14.18
N VAL A 89 8.43 7.65 -15.12
CA VAL A 89 8.69 7.17 -16.49
C VAL A 89 9.67 8.09 -17.24
N LYS A 90 9.67 9.40 -16.96
CA LYS A 90 10.51 10.36 -17.69
C LYS A 90 11.97 10.19 -17.30
N ASN A 91 12.24 10.04 -16.01
CA ASN A 91 13.58 9.86 -15.46
C ASN A 91 14.01 8.40 -15.34
N LYS A 92 13.13 7.45 -15.67
CA LYS A 92 13.35 5.99 -15.52
C LYS A 92 13.73 5.63 -14.07
N ASP A 93 13.02 6.22 -13.12
CA ASP A 93 13.25 5.96 -11.70
C ASP A 93 12.22 4.96 -11.17
N TYR A 94 12.69 3.91 -10.49
CA TYR A 94 11.88 2.88 -9.83
C TYR A 94 11.38 3.30 -8.43
N GLY A 95 11.81 4.46 -7.94
CA GLY A 95 11.51 4.92 -6.58
C GLY A 95 12.40 4.23 -5.53
N GLY A 96 11.94 4.25 -4.28
CA GLY A 96 12.70 3.72 -3.14
C GLY A 96 13.96 4.51 -2.81
N ASP A 97 14.52 4.21 -1.63
CA ASP A 97 15.86 4.64 -1.25
C ASP A 97 16.86 3.86 -2.10
N LYS A 98 17.77 4.56 -2.79
CA LYS A 98 18.74 3.90 -3.66
C LYS A 98 19.80 3.21 -2.82
N TYR A 99 20.21 2.03 -3.27
CA TYR A 99 21.26 1.25 -2.65
C TYR A 99 22.38 1.00 -3.66
N ILE A 100 23.59 1.44 -3.34
CA ILE A 100 24.77 1.29 -4.19
C ILE A 100 25.86 0.64 -3.35
N ASN A 101 25.92 -0.70 -3.36
CA ASN A 101 26.95 -1.49 -2.68
C ASN A 101 27.16 -1.14 -1.18
N GLY A 102 26.11 -0.71 -0.48
CA GLY A 102 26.16 -0.33 0.94
C GLY A 102 25.99 1.17 1.18
N GLU A 103 26.13 1.99 0.15
CA GLU A 103 25.74 3.40 0.21
C GLU A 103 24.24 3.55 0.00
N ILE A 104 23.58 4.30 0.89
CA ILE A 104 22.13 4.53 0.85
C ILE A 104 21.88 6.00 0.51
N ILE A 105 21.19 6.25 -0.60
CA ILE A 105 20.76 7.59 -1.01
C ILE A 105 19.25 7.68 -0.80
N PRO A 106 18.77 8.45 0.19
CA PRO A 106 17.35 8.55 0.48
C PRO A 106 16.52 9.02 -0.72
N CYS A 107 15.31 8.45 -0.84
CA CYS A 107 14.34 8.82 -1.85
C CYS A 107 13.91 10.29 -1.71
N THR A 108 13.88 11.03 -2.82
CA THR A 108 13.45 12.44 -2.85
C THR A 108 11.96 12.61 -3.14
N TYR A 109 11.27 11.53 -3.54
CA TYR A 109 9.83 11.59 -3.80
C TYR A 109 9.05 11.77 -2.49
N PRO A 110 8.05 12.68 -2.46
CA PRO A 110 7.26 12.90 -1.27
C PRO A 110 6.50 11.63 -0.92
N THR A 111 6.73 11.10 0.29
CA THR A 111 5.93 10.02 0.81
C THR A 111 4.52 10.54 1.10
N TYR A 112 3.50 9.82 0.64
CA TYR A 112 2.12 10.17 0.96
C TYR A 112 1.93 10.01 2.48
N GLN A 113 1.92 11.14 3.19
CA GLN A 113 1.49 11.16 4.58
C GLN A 113 -0.03 11.34 4.58
N PRO A 114 -0.82 10.35 5.01
CA PRO A 114 -2.25 10.56 5.17
C PRO A 114 -2.44 11.71 6.15
N LYS A 115 -3.01 12.83 5.66
CA LYS A 115 -3.39 13.95 6.52
C LYS A 115 -4.23 13.36 7.65
N GLN A 116 -3.83 13.59 8.90
CA GLN A 116 -4.67 13.27 10.06
C GLN A 116 -6.06 13.80 9.74
N ARG A 117 -7.06 12.91 9.65
CA ARG A 117 -8.46 13.33 9.53
C ARG A 117 -8.72 14.21 10.75
N GLY A 118 -8.66 15.53 10.58
CA GLY A 118 -9.15 16.45 11.58
C GLY A 118 -10.56 15.99 11.91
N GLN A 119 -10.83 15.74 13.20
CA GLN A 119 -12.15 15.32 13.64
C GLN A 119 -13.18 16.22 12.95
N SER A 120 -14.01 15.63 12.09
CA SER A 120 -15.02 16.42 11.41
C SER A 120 -15.86 17.06 12.52
N LYS A 121 -16.00 18.39 12.52
CA LYS A 121 -16.91 19.14 13.41
C LYS A 121 -18.40 18.78 13.22
N TYR A 122 -18.67 17.66 12.55
CA TYR A 122 -19.97 17.17 12.11
C TYR A 122 -20.30 15.78 12.70
N GLU A 123 -19.82 15.47 13.91
CA GLU A 123 -20.36 14.36 14.72
C GLU A 123 -21.64 14.74 15.49
N SER A 124 -22.40 15.74 15.04
CA SER A 124 -23.70 16.10 15.64
C SER A 124 -24.85 15.65 14.74
N ARG A 125 -25.06 14.32 14.69
CA ARG A 125 -26.37 13.65 14.56
C ARG A 125 -26.16 12.16 14.30
N ARG A 126 -25.48 11.50 15.24
CA ARG A 126 -25.68 10.05 15.40
C ARG A 126 -27.15 9.89 15.81
N TYR A 127 -27.99 9.40 14.90
CA TYR A 127 -29.37 9.05 15.19
C TYR A 127 -29.33 7.95 16.26
N GLU A 128 -29.46 8.32 17.53
CA GLU A 128 -29.75 7.36 18.58
C GLU A 128 -31.09 6.73 18.23
N ARG A 129 -31.06 5.49 17.71
CA ARG A 129 -32.25 4.64 17.71
C ARG A 129 -32.57 4.36 19.19
N ARG A 130 -33.28 5.28 19.84
CA ARG A 130 -33.90 5.03 21.15
C ARG A 130 -34.88 3.88 20.93
N ARG A 131 -34.47 2.69 21.40
CA ARG A 131 -35.20 1.44 21.25
C ARG A 131 -36.55 1.44 22.00
N ASN A 132 -36.85 2.45 22.82
CA ASN A 132 -38.02 2.49 23.71
C ASN A 132 -38.76 3.85 23.69
N GLY A 133 -39.22 4.31 22.53
CA GLY A 133 -40.14 5.46 22.41
C GLY A 133 -41.46 5.05 21.77
N PRO A 134 -42.62 5.60 22.21
CA PRO A 134 -43.92 5.19 21.67
C PRO A 134 -44.00 5.46 20.16
N PRO A 135 -44.69 4.60 19.39
CA PRO A 135 -44.75 4.73 17.94
C PRO A 135 -45.39 6.07 17.55
N PRO A 136 -44.90 6.74 16.48
CA PRO A 136 -45.46 8.00 16.04
C PRO A 136 -46.91 7.81 15.57
N MET A 137 -47.81 8.62 16.12
CA MET A 137 -49.23 8.63 15.81
C MET A 137 -49.45 9.04 14.34
N ARG A 138 -50.03 8.16 13.53
CA ARG A 138 -50.43 8.48 12.14
C ARG A 138 -51.52 9.55 12.17
N LYS A 139 -51.25 10.73 11.60
CA LYS A 139 -52.28 11.75 11.35
C LYS A 139 -53.26 11.26 10.26
N PRO A 140 -54.58 11.53 10.38
CA PRO A 140 -55.55 11.10 9.38
C PRO A 140 -55.36 11.82 8.04
N ARG A 141 -55.56 11.07 6.95
CA ARG A 141 -55.55 11.54 5.56
C ARG A 141 -56.75 12.46 5.34
N GLN A 142 -56.51 13.72 4.98
CA GLN A 142 -57.57 14.61 4.50
C GLN A 142 -58.00 14.13 3.11
N GLU A 143 -59.29 13.78 2.97
CA GLU A 143 -59.95 13.55 1.69
C GLU A 143 -60.10 14.89 0.96
N ALA A 144 -59.78 14.90 -0.33
CA ALA A 144 -60.02 16.05 -1.19
C ALA A 144 -61.53 16.16 -1.49
N PRO A 145 -62.11 17.37 -1.51
CA PRO A 145 -63.53 17.54 -1.81
C PRO A 145 -63.80 17.27 -3.30
N GLN A 146 -64.85 16.48 -3.56
CA GLN A 146 -65.44 16.31 -4.89
C GLN A 146 -66.00 17.65 -5.38
N SER A 147 -65.64 18.06 -6.60
CA SER A 147 -66.33 19.13 -7.32
C SER A 147 -67.30 18.50 -8.33
N GLU A 148 -68.59 18.62 -8.05
CA GLU A 148 -69.67 18.35 -9.00
C GLU A 148 -69.73 19.43 -10.10
N SER A 149 -70.11 18.99 -11.30
CA SER A 149 -70.32 19.79 -12.52
C SER A 149 -71.55 20.69 -12.46
N ALA A 150 -71.52 21.86 -13.11
CA ALA A 150 -72.68 22.42 -13.81
C ALA A 150 -72.30 23.51 -14.83
N SER A 151 -72.95 23.43 -15.99
CA SER A 151 -72.82 24.22 -17.21
C SER A 151 -73.26 25.70 -17.07
N GLN A 152 -72.71 26.55 -17.94
CA GLN A 152 -73.46 27.51 -18.77
C GLN A 152 -72.75 27.69 -20.12
#